data_AF-A6JE12-F1
#
_entry.id   AF-A6JE12-F1
#
_cell.length_a   1.000
_cell.length_b   1.000
_cell.length_c   1.000
_cell.angle_alpha   90.00
_cell.angle_beta   90.00
_cell.angle_gamma   90.00
#
_symmetry.space_group_name_H-M   'P 1'
#
loop_
_entity.id
_entity.type
_entity.pdbx_description
1 polymer ?
#
loop_
_entity_poly.entity_id
_entity_poly.type
_entity_poly.pdbx_seq_one_letter_code
_entity_poly.pdbx_strand_id
1 'polypeptide(L)'
;MPGAAAKGSELSERIESFVETLKRGGGRRSSEDMARETLGLLRRLITDHHWNNAGDLMDLIRREGRRMTAAQPSETTVGNMVRRVLKIIREEYGRLHGRSDESDQQESLHKLLTSGGLSEDFSFHYAPLKSNIIEAINELLVELEGTTENIAAQDCSCLLGLSEQQALLPWHFGATL
;
A
#
# COMPACT_ATOMS: atom_id res chain seq x y z
N MET A 1 24.75 -14.74 17.73
CA MET A 1 23.28 -14.72 17.53
C MET A 1 22.95 -15.23 16.12
N PRO A 2 22.66 -16.53 15.92
CA PRO A 2 22.43 -17.11 14.58
C PRO A 2 21.00 -16.92 14.02
N GLY A 3 20.04 -16.42 14.80
CA GLY A 3 18.63 -16.38 14.42
C GLY A 3 18.21 -15.30 13.41
N ALA A 4 18.96 -14.21 13.25
CA ALA A 4 18.58 -13.12 12.33
C ALA A 4 18.89 -13.46 10.87
N ALA A 5 19.99 -14.15 10.61
CA ALA A 5 20.38 -14.58 9.25
C ALA A 5 19.41 -15.62 8.69
N ALA A 6 18.92 -16.55 9.52
CA ALA A 6 17.94 -17.56 9.13
C ALA A 6 16.56 -16.96 8.79
N LYS A 7 16.15 -15.87 9.45
CA LYS A 7 14.90 -15.17 9.14
C LYS A 7 14.96 -14.43 7.80
N GLY A 8 16.10 -13.80 7.51
CA GLY A 8 16.33 -13.14 6.22
C GLY A 8 16.29 -14.11 5.03
N SER A 9 16.83 -15.32 5.19
CA SER A 9 16.76 -16.36 4.15
C SER A 9 15.33 -16.88 3.96
N GLU A 10 14.58 -17.15 5.03
CA GLU A 10 13.18 -17.61 4.94
C GLU A 10 12.29 -16.56 4.24
N LEU A 11 12.46 -15.28 4.56
CA LEU A 11 11.69 -14.21 3.92
C LEU A 11 12.02 -14.08 2.43
N SER A 12 13.29 -14.22 2.07
CA SER A 12 13.74 -14.19 0.67
C SER A 12 13.15 -15.34 -0.14
N GLU A 13 13.12 -16.55 0.42
CA GLU A 13 12.47 -17.73 -0.19
C GLU A 13 10.97 -17.54 -0.38
N ARG A 14 10.29 -16.93 0.60
CA ARG A 14 8.85 -16.61 0.49
C ARG A 14 8.57 -15.58 -0.60
N ILE A 15 9.41 -14.55 -0.73
CA ILE A 15 9.30 -13.56 -1.81
C ILE A 15 9.50 -14.24 -3.18
N GLU A 16 10.49 -15.13 -3.29
CA GLU A 16 10.74 -15.87 -4.54
C GLU A 16 9.56 -16.79 -4.90
N SER A 17 9.04 -17.53 -3.93
CA SER A 17 7.85 -18.38 -4.10
C SER A 17 6.62 -17.55 -4.54
N PHE A 18 6.44 -16.37 -3.95
CA PHE A 18 5.38 -15.44 -4.34
C PHE A 18 5.57 -14.93 -5.77
N VAL A 19 6.79 -14.56 -6.16
CA VAL A 19 7.15 -14.14 -7.52
C VAL A 19 6.90 -15.26 -8.54
N GLU A 20 7.29 -16.49 -8.25
CA GLU A 20 7.03 -17.65 -9.13
C GLU A 20 5.53 -17.95 -9.25
N THR A 21 4.79 -17.74 -8.16
CA THR A 21 3.31 -17.86 -8.17
C THR A 21 2.68 -16.79 -9.06
N LEU A 22 3.19 -15.56 -9.05
CA LEU A 22 2.75 -14.49 -9.95
C LEU A 22 3.05 -14.84 -11.42
N LYS A 23 4.27 -15.34 -11.73
CA LYS A 23 4.68 -15.67 -13.10
C LYS A 23 3.88 -16.81 -13.73
N ARG A 24 3.45 -17.80 -12.95
CA ARG A 24 2.69 -18.97 -13.44
C ARG A 24 1.27 -18.64 -13.93
N GLY A 25 0.85 -17.38 -13.83
CA GLY A 25 -0.48 -16.93 -14.22
C GLY A 25 -1.49 -17.23 -13.10
N GLY A 26 -2.04 -16.15 -12.53
CA GLY A 26 -3.01 -16.17 -11.43
C GLY A 26 -4.32 -16.86 -11.79
N GLY A 27 -4.33 -18.19 -11.77
CA GLY A 27 -5.58 -18.96 -11.77
C GLY A 27 -6.29 -18.78 -10.42
N ARG A 28 -7.40 -18.02 -10.42
CA ARG A 28 -8.42 -17.94 -9.34
C ARG A 28 -8.04 -17.19 -8.04
N ARG A 29 -7.00 -16.36 -8.01
CA ARG A 29 -6.73 -15.54 -6.81
C ARG A 29 -7.52 -14.23 -6.85
N SER A 30 -8.22 -13.92 -5.75
CA SER A 30 -8.87 -12.63 -5.56
C SER A 30 -7.81 -11.52 -5.49
N SER A 31 -8.15 -10.32 -5.97
CA SER A 31 -7.33 -9.12 -5.76
C SER A 31 -7.08 -8.87 -4.27
N GLU A 32 -8.04 -9.23 -3.42
CA GLU A 32 -7.93 -9.14 -1.97
C GLU A 32 -6.82 -10.05 -1.41
N ASP A 33 -6.78 -11.32 -1.86
CA ASP A 33 -5.74 -12.27 -1.43
C ASP A 33 -4.35 -11.80 -1.84
N MET A 34 -4.23 -11.25 -3.06
CA MET A 34 -2.98 -10.69 -3.55
C MET A 34 -2.57 -9.46 -2.73
N ALA A 35 -3.50 -8.58 -2.37
CA ALA A 35 -3.24 -7.42 -1.53
C ALA A 35 -2.76 -7.85 -0.13
N ARG A 36 -3.47 -8.79 0.50
CA ARG A 36 -3.15 -9.31 1.84
C ARG A 36 -1.78 -9.98 1.88
N GLU A 37 -1.49 -10.83 0.90
CA GLU A 37 -0.19 -11.51 0.81
C GLU A 37 0.94 -10.52 0.57
N THR A 38 0.74 -9.53 -0.31
CA THR A 38 1.72 -8.47 -0.56
C THR A 38 2.00 -7.67 0.71
N LEU A 39 0.97 -7.20 1.42
CA LEU A 39 1.15 -6.46 2.67
C LEU A 39 1.80 -7.30 3.77
N GLY A 40 1.45 -8.59 3.85
CA GLY A 40 2.09 -9.53 4.76
C GLY A 40 3.60 -9.67 4.52
N LEU A 41 4.04 -9.74 3.27
CA LEU A 41 5.46 -9.75 2.90
C LEU A 41 6.15 -8.43 3.21
N LEU A 42 5.53 -7.29 2.88
CA LEU A 42 6.07 -5.96 3.16
C LEU A 42 6.21 -5.71 4.67
N ARG A 43 5.23 -6.14 5.48
CA ARG A 43 5.31 -6.08 6.95
C ARG A 43 6.49 -6.87 7.49
N ARG A 44 6.73 -8.09 6.98
CA ARG A 44 7.89 -8.91 7.37
C ARG A 44 9.21 -8.26 6.99
N LEU A 45 9.28 -7.63 5.80
CA LEU A 45 10.47 -6.86 5.42
C LEU A 45 10.78 -5.75 6.43
N ILE A 46 9.75 -5.07 6.94
CA ILE A 46 9.92 -4.00 7.95
C ILE A 46 10.32 -4.56 9.32
N THR A 47 9.77 -5.72 9.73
CA THR A 47 10.05 -6.31 11.05
C THR A 47 11.40 -7.01 11.10
N ASP A 48 11.71 -7.80 10.08
CA ASP A 48 12.79 -8.80 10.12
C ASP A 48 14.11 -8.25 9.58
N HIS A 49 14.09 -7.23 8.72
CA HIS A 49 15.31 -6.54 8.29
C HIS A 49 15.69 -5.40 9.25
N HIS A 50 17.00 -5.18 9.33
CA HIS A 50 17.57 -4.00 9.94
C HIS A 50 17.71 -2.91 8.87
N TRP A 51 17.24 -1.71 9.19
CA TRP A 51 17.35 -0.50 8.39
C TRP A 51 17.76 0.64 9.32
N ASN A 52 18.66 1.52 8.87
CA ASN A 52 19.21 2.57 9.75
C ASN A 52 18.33 3.82 9.76
N ASN A 53 17.66 4.09 8.65
CA ASN A 53 16.85 5.27 8.43
C ASN A 53 15.66 4.96 7.50
N ALA A 54 14.72 5.89 7.37
CA ALA A 54 13.52 5.69 6.56
C ALA A 54 13.84 5.58 5.06
N GLY A 55 14.92 6.21 4.60
CA GLY A 55 15.45 6.11 3.24
C GLY A 55 15.83 4.67 2.87
N ASP A 56 16.68 4.05 3.70
CA ASP A 56 17.10 2.65 3.57
C ASP A 56 15.89 1.71 3.46
N LEU A 57 14.89 1.93 4.33
CA LEU A 57 13.66 1.15 4.33
C LEU A 57 12.88 1.34 3.03
N MET A 58 12.67 2.58 2.58
CA MET A 58 11.96 2.84 1.34
C MET A 58 12.66 2.23 0.13
N ASP A 59 14.00 2.23 0.09
CA ASP A 59 14.76 1.64 -1.00
C ASP A 59 14.69 0.11 -1.00
N LEU A 60 14.71 -0.51 0.19
CA LEU A 60 14.40 -1.93 0.36
C LEU A 60 13.00 -2.26 -0.21
N ILE A 61 11.96 -1.52 0.21
CA ILE A 61 10.59 -1.73 -0.27
C ILE A 61 10.47 -1.51 -1.78
N ARG A 62 11.12 -0.47 -2.35
CA ARG A 62 11.13 -0.21 -3.79
C ARG A 62 11.80 -1.34 -4.57
N ARG A 63 12.92 -1.86 -4.08
CA ARG A 63 13.65 -2.95 -4.73
C ARG A 63 12.80 -4.22 -4.79
N GLU A 64 12.29 -4.67 -3.66
CA GLU A 64 11.46 -5.89 -3.62
C GLU A 64 10.13 -5.67 -4.35
N GLY A 65 9.51 -4.51 -4.21
CA GLY A 65 8.29 -4.14 -4.94
C GLY A 65 8.44 -4.15 -6.46
N ARG A 66 9.59 -3.69 -6.99
CA ARG A 66 9.91 -3.80 -8.42
C ARG A 66 10.05 -5.24 -8.86
N ARG A 67 10.71 -6.10 -8.07
CA ARG A 67 10.83 -7.54 -8.38
C ARG A 67 9.45 -8.20 -8.45
N MET A 68 8.59 -7.95 -7.47
CA MET A 68 7.22 -8.49 -7.45
C MET A 68 6.37 -7.98 -8.62
N THR A 69 6.45 -6.69 -8.93
CA THR A 69 5.66 -6.09 -10.03
C THR A 69 6.15 -6.55 -11.40
N ALA A 70 7.46 -6.73 -11.58
CA ALA A 70 8.04 -7.24 -12.82
C ALA A 70 7.64 -8.71 -13.10
N ALA A 71 7.27 -9.47 -12.07
CA ALA A 71 6.81 -10.85 -12.21
C ALA A 71 5.49 -10.96 -12.99
N GLN A 72 4.58 -10.01 -12.80
CA GLN A 72 3.34 -9.90 -13.56
C GLN A 72 2.91 -8.43 -13.71
N PRO A 73 3.37 -7.72 -14.75
CA PRO A 73 3.09 -6.29 -14.93
C PRO A 73 1.61 -5.92 -15.09
N SER A 74 0.78 -6.86 -15.57
CA SER A 74 -0.67 -6.69 -15.67
C SER A 74 -1.37 -6.67 -14.31
N GLU A 75 -0.73 -7.21 -13.27
CA GLU A 75 -1.27 -7.24 -11.90
C GLU A 75 -0.95 -5.93 -11.17
N THR A 76 -1.88 -4.99 -11.22
CA THR A 76 -1.67 -3.66 -10.63
C THR A 76 -1.82 -3.64 -9.10
N THR A 77 -2.47 -4.65 -8.50
CA THR A 77 -2.75 -4.70 -7.05
C THR A 77 -1.47 -4.66 -6.24
N VAL A 78 -0.47 -5.47 -6.61
CA VAL A 78 0.83 -5.53 -5.92
C VAL A 78 1.51 -4.16 -5.95
N GLY A 79 1.59 -3.53 -7.13
CA GLY A 79 2.18 -2.21 -7.29
C GLY A 79 1.43 -1.12 -6.51
N ASN A 80 0.09 -1.20 -6.45
CA ASN A 80 -0.75 -0.30 -5.65
C ASN A 80 -0.45 -0.44 -4.15
N MET A 81 -0.32 -1.66 -3.64
CA MET A 81 0.00 -1.90 -2.23
C MET A 81 1.40 -1.42 -1.87
N VAL A 82 2.40 -1.66 -2.72
CA VAL A 82 3.76 -1.12 -2.53
C VAL A 82 3.74 0.41 -2.47
N ARG A 83 3.01 1.08 -3.37
CA ARG A 83 2.85 2.54 -3.35
C ARG A 83 2.18 3.04 -2.07
N ARG A 84 1.15 2.35 -1.58
CA ARG A 84 0.48 2.68 -0.31
C ARG A 84 1.43 2.55 0.87
N VAL A 85 2.20 1.47 0.98
CA VAL A 85 3.19 1.30 2.06
C VAL A 85 4.27 2.39 2.02
N LEU A 86 4.78 2.72 0.83
CA LEU A 86 5.74 3.83 0.69
C LEU A 86 5.13 5.19 1.09
N LYS A 87 3.83 5.38 0.92
CA LYS A 87 3.13 6.58 1.38
C LYS A 87 3.03 6.60 2.91
N ILE A 88 2.62 5.49 3.53
CA ILE A 88 2.56 5.34 5.00
C ILE A 88 3.91 5.67 5.64
N ILE A 89 5.02 5.13 5.10
CA ILE A 89 6.35 5.38 5.63
C ILE A 89 6.69 6.87 5.61
N ARG A 90 6.40 7.58 4.50
CA ARG A 90 6.65 9.03 4.40
C ARG A 90 5.79 9.82 5.37
N GLU A 91 4.52 9.45 5.53
CA GLU A 91 3.60 10.14 6.43
C GLU A 91 3.98 9.96 7.90
N GLU A 92 4.32 8.74 8.33
CA GLU A 92 4.80 8.50 9.70
C GLU A 92 6.13 9.20 9.98
N TYR A 93 7.03 9.20 9.00
CA TYR A 93 8.28 9.93 9.09
C TYR A 93 8.03 11.44 9.23
N GLY A 94 7.20 12.02 8.36
CA GLY A 94 6.84 13.43 8.38
C GLY A 94 6.14 13.85 9.68
N ARG A 95 5.29 12.99 10.26
CA ARG A 95 4.67 13.22 11.58
C ARG A 95 5.70 13.37 12.69
N LEU A 96 6.73 12.52 12.70
CA LEU A 96 7.79 12.54 13.70
C LEU A 96 8.79 13.67 13.47
N HIS A 97 9.11 13.95 12.20
CA HIS A 97 10.01 15.01 11.80
C HIS A 97 9.41 16.40 12.05
N GLY A 98 8.17 16.64 11.60
CA GLY A 98 7.46 17.89 11.81
C GLY A 98 7.15 18.19 13.28
N ARG A 99 7.00 17.17 14.13
CA ARG A 99 6.89 17.34 15.59
C ARG A 99 8.21 17.78 16.25
N SER A 100 9.35 17.59 15.57
CA SER A 100 10.66 18.07 16.01
C SER A 100 10.91 19.53 15.61
N ASP A 101 10.19 20.04 14.62
CA ASP A 101 10.44 21.32 13.93
C ASP A 101 9.48 22.46 14.33
N GLU A 102 8.86 22.41 15.53
CA GLU A 102 8.08 23.54 16.05
C GLU A 102 8.91 24.82 16.28
N SER A 103 10.23 24.84 16.03
CA SER A 103 11.05 26.07 16.12
C SER A 103 11.07 26.96 14.87
N ASP A 104 10.66 26.48 13.69
CA ASP A 104 11.05 27.13 12.42
C ASP A 104 9.87 27.67 11.59
N GLN A 105 8.84 28.22 12.27
CA GLN A 105 7.68 28.82 11.59
C GLN A 105 8.04 30.01 10.67
N GLN A 106 9.24 30.58 10.77
CA GLN A 106 9.72 31.65 9.87
C GLN A 106 10.38 31.15 8.57
N GLU A 107 10.79 29.89 8.46
CA GLU A 107 11.40 29.36 7.22
C GLU A 107 10.37 28.87 6.19
N SER A 108 9.11 28.67 6.62
CA SER A 108 8.04 28.04 5.82
C SER A 108 7.75 28.76 4.50
N LEU A 109 7.76 30.10 4.49
CA LEU A 109 7.51 30.88 3.27
C LEU A 109 8.71 30.88 2.31
N HIS A 110 9.94 30.81 2.82
CA HIS A 110 11.15 30.83 1.98
C HIS A 110 11.48 29.43 1.42
N LYS A 111 11.14 28.34 2.14
CA LYS A 111 11.22 26.96 1.63
C LYS A 111 10.23 26.73 0.49
N LEU A 112 8.97 27.17 0.61
CA LEU A 112 7.96 26.96 -0.45
C LEU A 112 8.30 27.66 -1.78
N LEU A 113 8.98 28.82 -1.71
CA LEU A 113 9.36 29.62 -2.89
C LEU A 113 10.71 29.20 -3.50
N THR A 114 11.56 28.50 -2.75
CA THR A 114 12.90 28.08 -3.21
C THR A 114 12.98 26.59 -3.55
N SER A 115 12.08 25.77 -3.03
CA SER A 115 12.14 24.32 -3.22
C SER A 115 11.46 23.87 -4.51
N GLY A 116 12.18 23.98 -5.63
CA GLY A 116 12.08 22.99 -6.68
C GLY A 116 12.54 21.64 -6.14
N GLY A 117 11.64 20.90 -5.49
CA GLY A 117 11.91 19.58 -4.92
C GLY A 117 12.78 19.61 -3.66
N LEU A 118 12.15 19.80 -2.48
CA LEU A 118 12.78 19.30 -1.25
C LEU A 118 12.85 17.78 -1.39
N SER A 119 14.04 17.27 -1.67
CA SER A 119 14.37 15.91 -1.28
C SER A 119 14.23 15.89 0.24
N GLU A 120 13.09 15.39 0.73
CA GLU A 120 12.90 15.12 2.16
C GLU A 120 14.11 14.28 2.61
N ASP A 121 14.90 14.80 3.55
CA ASP A 121 16.04 14.06 4.08
C ASP A 121 15.51 12.98 5.02
N PHE A 122 15.51 11.74 4.55
CA PHE A 122 15.01 10.58 5.29
C PHE A 122 16.06 9.93 6.19
N SER A 123 17.18 10.62 6.45
CA SER A 123 18.33 10.08 7.17
C SER A 123 18.16 10.09 8.68
N PHE A 124 17.29 10.95 9.24
CA PHE A 124 17.07 11.00 10.69
C PHE A 124 16.43 9.71 11.22
N HIS A 125 16.91 9.26 12.38
CA HIS A 125 16.40 8.08 13.05
C HIS A 125 15.44 8.47 14.17
N TYR A 126 14.23 7.90 14.13
CA TYR A 126 13.24 8.04 15.19
C TYR A 126 12.90 6.67 15.76
N ALA A 127 13.16 6.47 17.05
CA ALA A 127 12.86 5.21 17.74
C ALA A 127 11.40 4.70 17.56
N PRO A 128 10.34 5.55 17.63
CA PRO A 128 8.96 5.06 17.46
C PRO A 128 8.55 4.83 16.01
N LEU A 129 9.37 5.21 15.02
CA LEU A 129 8.98 5.12 13.60
C LEU A 129 8.61 3.69 13.20
N LYS A 130 9.40 2.71 13.65
CA LYS A 130 9.16 1.30 13.32
C LYS A 130 7.81 0.81 13.86
N SER A 131 7.47 1.13 15.11
CA SER A 131 6.19 0.74 15.70
C SER A 131 5.02 1.40 14.98
N ASN A 132 5.12 2.70 14.69
CA ASN A 132 4.05 3.44 14.01
C ASN A 132 3.78 2.89 12.60
N ILE A 133 4.83 2.60 11.84
CA ILE A 133 4.68 1.99 10.50
C ILE A 133 4.02 0.61 10.60
N ILE A 134 4.40 -0.21 11.58
CA ILE A 134 3.82 -1.55 11.76
C ILE A 134 2.34 -1.45 12.12
N GLU A 135 1.98 -0.51 13.01
CA GLU A 135 0.60 -0.25 13.41
C GLU A 135 -0.25 0.19 12.21
N ALA A 136 0.20 1.20 11.45
CA ALA A 136 -0.49 1.68 10.27
C ALA A 136 -0.67 0.60 9.18
N ILE A 137 0.31 -0.31 9.00
CA ILE A 137 0.16 -1.44 8.06
C ILE A 137 -0.83 -2.48 8.59
N ASN A 138 -0.87 -2.72 9.90
CA ASN A 138 -1.86 -3.62 10.48
C ASN A 138 -3.28 -3.06 10.35
N GLU A 139 -3.46 -1.75 10.55
CA GLU A 139 -4.73 -1.07 10.30
C GLU A 139 -5.16 -1.23 8.84
N LEU A 140 -4.25 -1.00 7.89
CA LEU A 140 -4.51 -1.19 6.46
C LEU A 140 -4.90 -2.64 6.12
N LEU A 141 -4.29 -3.63 6.79
CA LEU A 141 -4.66 -5.04 6.62
C LEU A 141 -6.08 -5.31 7.10
N VAL A 142 -6.47 -4.78 8.26
CA VAL A 142 -7.83 -4.90 8.80
C VAL A 142 -8.84 -4.16 7.92
N GLU A 143 -8.49 -2.99 7.40
CA GLU A 143 -9.36 -2.23 6.48
C GLU A 143 -9.66 -3.02 5.19
N LEU A 144 -8.67 -3.68 4.62
CA LEU A 144 -8.87 -4.50 3.42
C LEU A 144 -9.86 -5.65 3.66
N GLU A 145 -9.86 -6.25 4.85
CA GLU A 145 -10.81 -7.30 5.22
C GLU A 145 -12.25 -6.77 5.34
N GLY A 146 -12.44 -5.49 5.67
CA GLY A 146 -13.75 -4.84 5.73
C GLY A 146 -14.26 -4.26 4.40
N THR A 147 -13.40 -4.05 3.40
CA THR A 147 -13.82 -3.43 2.12
C THR A 147 -14.71 -4.33 1.25
N THR A 148 -14.62 -5.66 1.37
CA THR A 148 -15.50 -6.60 0.65
C THR A 148 -16.93 -6.59 1.21
N GLU A 149 -17.10 -6.39 2.51
CA GLU A 149 -18.41 -6.28 3.17
C GLU A 149 -19.14 -4.97 2.77
N ASN A 150 -18.38 -3.87 2.61
CA ASN A 150 -18.95 -2.57 2.25
C ASN A 150 -19.38 -2.45 0.78
N ILE A 151 -18.69 -3.11 -0.15
CA ILE A 151 -19.12 -3.10 -1.57
C ILE A 151 -20.43 -3.87 -1.73
N ALA A 152 -20.60 -5.03 -1.08
CA ALA A 152 -21.86 -5.78 -1.11
C ALA A 152 -23.04 -5.00 -0.48
N ALA A 153 -22.77 -4.24 0.58
CA ALA A 153 -23.77 -3.37 1.20
C ALA A 153 -24.15 -2.17 0.31
N GLN A 154 -23.17 -1.58 -0.39
CA GLN A 154 -23.39 -0.46 -1.31
C GLN A 154 -24.11 -0.90 -2.60
N ASP A 155 -23.85 -2.11 -3.10
CA ASP A 155 -24.46 -2.70 -4.31
C ASP A 155 -25.95 -3.08 -4.10
N CYS A 156 -26.31 -3.58 -2.91
CA CYS A 156 -27.71 -3.85 -2.56
C CYS A 156 -28.57 -2.58 -2.47
N SER A 157 -28.00 -1.46 -1.99
CA SER A 157 -28.75 -0.20 -1.86
C SER A 157 -29.06 0.44 -3.22
N CYS A 158 -28.13 0.38 -4.18
CA CYS A 158 -28.36 0.95 -5.51
C CYS A 158 -29.21 0.06 -6.43
N LEU A 159 -29.18 -1.26 -6.29
CA LEU A 159 -30.09 -2.16 -7.01
C LEU A 159 -31.57 -2.01 -6.57
N LEU A 160 -31.83 -1.79 -5.28
CA LEU A 160 -33.19 -1.53 -4.80
C LEU A 160 -33.71 -0.16 -5.28
N GLY A 161 -32.86 0.87 -5.29
CA GLY A 161 -33.22 2.20 -5.82
C GLY A 161 -33.44 2.25 -7.33
N LEU A 162 -32.78 1.38 -8.10
CA LEU A 162 -33.00 1.26 -9.55
C LEU A 162 -34.26 0.47 -9.90
N SER A 163 -34.69 -0.45 -9.02
CA SER A 163 -35.93 -1.22 -9.23
C SER A 163 -37.20 -0.37 -9.09
N GLU A 164 -37.17 0.70 -8.30
CA GLU A 164 -38.31 1.62 -8.15
C GLU A 164 -38.44 2.65 -9.28
N GLN A 165 -37.37 2.94 -10.04
CA GLN A 165 -37.44 3.88 -11.17
C GLN A 165 -37.68 3.23 -12.54
N GLN A 166 -37.53 1.91 -12.67
CA GLN A 166 -37.73 1.23 -13.96
C GLN A 166 -39.19 0.87 -14.28
N ALA A 167 -40.12 1.11 -13.34
CA ALA A 167 -41.55 0.83 -13.53
C ALA A 167 -42.32 1.93 -14.28
N LEU A 168 -41.69 3.03 -14.71
CA LEU A 168 -42.39 4.23 -15.22
C LEU A 168 -42.08 4.66 -16.67
N LEU A 169 -41.41 3.86 -17.50
CA LEU A 169 -41.21 4.20 -18.91
C LEU A 169 -41.76 3.11 -19.86
N PRO A 170 -42.90 3.36 -20.54
CA PRO A 170 -43.37 2.49 -21.61
C PRO A 170 -42.47 2.69 -22.84
N TRP A 171 -41.80 1.60 -23.24
CA TRP A 171 -41.03 1.52 -24.47
C TRP A 171 -41.95 1.64 -25.69
N HIS A 172 -42.12 2.85 -26.22
CA HIS A 172 -42.69 3.02 -27.56
C HIS A 172 -41.61 2.79 -28.62
N PHE A 173 -41.56 1.57 -29.12
CA PHE A 173 -40.82 1.19 -30.32
C PHE A 173 -41.56 1.74 -31.55
N GLY A 174 -40.99 2.75 -32.22
CA GLY A 174 -41.50 3.31 -33.47
C GLY A 174 -41.15 2.42 -34.66
N ALA A 175 -42.16 2.01 -35.40
CA ALA A 175 -42.05 1.24 -36.64
C ALA A 175 -41.65 2.14 -37.82
N THR A 176 -40.57 1.73 -38.49
CA THR A 176 -40.38 1.56 -39.94
C THR A 176 -41.02 2.55 -40.92
N LEU A 177 -40.16 3.20 -41.72
CA LEU A 177 -40.44 3.60 -43.11
C LEU A 177 -39.90 2.52 -44.06
#